data_AF-A0A2V9QF79-F1
#
_entry.id   AF-A0A2V9QF79-F1
#
_cell.length_a   1.000
_cell.length_b   1.000
_cell.length_c   1.000
_cell.angle_alpha   90.00
_cell.angle_beta   90.00
_cell.angle_gamma   90.00
#
_symmetry.space_group_name_H-M   'P 1'
#
loop_
_entity.id
_entity.type
_entity.pdbx_description
1 polymer ?
#
loop_
_entity_poly.entity_id
_entity_poly.type
_entity_poly.pdbx_seq_one_letter_code
_entity_poly.pdbx_strand_id
1 'polypeptide(L)'
;MATLLNFFKPEPSTDSPLTVRVAGEKYTYKRLRLELPTLARKVEEYQLTFVIYPQVDDEEFLREIFRRLQLGVRLNSGELLKSHMGTIRDFVYKEMGKEAPFLRHTRLSEKRFSRQFTLAQICINSFSRHENGHFVRARYDDLEEFFKKNYNLNEDDENLNRIRAVLKTMEKGFGQKAESISSRAVAVSAYLFCEQLYVQKRQSQIEEFAKFYEKLLHQIKENLKLLTKFEKPTNTTILEEFQKYISQASVEPYAVKRRNLFLENAFEYFVNPKTKGKIIGAK
;
A
#
# COMPACT_ATOMS: atom_id res chain seq x y z
N MET A 1 5.23 -6.81 29.41
CA MET A 1 4.22 -7.54 28.60
C MET A 1 3.05 -7.88 29.52
N ALA A 2 1.83 -7.52 29.17
CA ALA A 2 0.64 -7.92 29.92
C ALA A 2 0.31 -9.37 29.58
N THR A 3 0.52 -10.29 30.51
CA THR A 3 0.17 -11.71 30.35
C THR A 3 -1.21 -11.98 30.95
N LEU A 4 -1.91 -13.01 30.46
CA LEU A 4 -3.14 -13.49 31.10
C LEU A 4 -2.88 -13.87 32.57
N LEU A 5 -1.66 -14.32 32.86
CA LEU A 5 -1.20 -14.60 34.22
C LEU A 5 -1.31 -13.36 35.13
N ASN A 6 -0.99 -12.16 34.63
CA ASN A 6 -1.10 -10.91 35.39
C ASN A 6 -2.55 -10.51 35.71
N PHE A 7 -3.54 -11.03 34.99
CA PHE A 7 -4.95 -10.86 35.34
C PHE A 7 -5.32 -11.72 36.56
N PHE A 8 -4.94 -13.00 36.54
CA PHE A 8 -5.26 -13.95 37.62
C PHE A 8 -4.39 -13.76 38.87
N LYS A 9 -3.11 -13.38 38.68
CA LYS A 9 -2.08 -13.22 39.72
C LYS A 9 -1.25 -11.97 39.43
N PRO A 10 -1.74 -10.76 39.75
CA PRO A 10 -0.97 -9.54 39.56
C PRO A 10 0.26 -9.52 40.47
N GLU A 11 1.44 -9.23 39.90
CA GLU A 11 2.68 -9.08 40.67
C GLU A 11 2.63 -7.80 41.53
N PRO A 12 3.26 -7.80 42.72
CA PRO A 12 3.23 -6.65 43.64
C PRO A 12 3.85 -5.37 43.04
N SER A 13 4.75 -5.52 42.06
CA SER A 13 5.50 -4.43 41.41
C SER A 13 4.79 -3.81 40.20
N THR A 14 3.57 -4.23 39.88
CA THR A 14 2.81 -3.69 38.73
C THR A 14 1.83 -2.61 39.18
N ASP A 15 2.12 -1.35 38.90
CA ASP A 15 1.28 -0.16 39.21
C ASP A 15 -0.13 -0.19 38.60
N SER A 16 -0.47 -1.18 37.77
CA SER A 16 -1.81 -1.34 37.21
C SER A 16 -2.09 -2.81 36.87
N PRO A 17 -2.86 -3.57 37.69
CA PRO A 17 -3.26 -4.92 37.34
C PRO A 17 -4.12 -4.93 36.08
N LEU A 18 -4.02 -6.00 35.28
CA LEU A 18 -4.85 -6.16 34.09
C LEU A 18 -6.34 -6.14 34.52
N THR A 19 -7.18 -5.41 33.78
CA THR A 19 -8.61 -5.33 34.07
C THR A 19 -9.43 -5.77 32.85
N VAL A 20 -10.59 -6.37 33.11
CA VAL A 20 -11.59 -6.72 32.09
C VAL A 20 -12.76 -5.76 32.20
N ARG A 21 -13.29 -5.33 31.05
CA ARG A 21 -14.44 -4.44 31.01
C ARG A 21 -15.74 -5.24 30.95
N VAL A 22 -16.63 -5.04 31.92
CA VAL A 22 -17.95 -5.68 31.98
C VAL A 22 -18.98 -4.56 32.17
N ALA A 23 -19.95 -4.46 31.25
CA ALA A 23 -21.00 -3.42 31.26
C ALA A 23 -20.48 -1.97 31.40
N GLY A 24 -19.29 -1.67 30.88
CA GLY A 24 -18.69 -0.33 30.93
C GLY A 24 -17.72 -0.10 32.09
N GLU A 25 -17.79 -0.92 33.15
CA GLU A 25 -16.89 -0.87 34.31
C GLU A 25 -15.66 -1.77 34.15
N LYS A 26 -14.56 -1.44 34.82
CA LYS A 26 -13.31 -2.21 34.83
C LYS A 26 -13.18 -3.05 36.10
N TYR A 27 -12.96 -4.34 35.94
CA TYR A 27 -12.80 -5.30 37.03
C TYR A 27 -11.40 -5.91 37.03
N THR A 28 -10.77 -5.95 38.20
CA THR A 28 -9.67 -6.88 38.47
C THR A 28 -10.24 -8.28 38.70
N TYR A 29 -9.45 -9.34 38.54
CA TYR A 29 -9.93 -10.70 38.79
C TYR A 29 -10.47 -10.90 40.23
N LYS A 30 -9.80 -10.32 41.24
CA LYS A 30 -10.27 -10.36 42.64
C LYS A 30 -11.67 -9.73 42.78
N ARG A 31 -11.86 -8.55 42.20
CA ARG A 31 -13.16 -7.84 42.23
C ARG A 31 -14.22 -8.59 41.44
N LEU A 32 -13.84 -9.16 40.29
CA LEU A 32 -14.74 -9.96 39.46
C LEU A 32 -15.25 -11.20 40.19
N ARG A 33 -14.38 -11.89 40.94
CA ARG A 33 -14.73 -13.09 41.71
C ARG A 33 -15.68 -12.80 42.88
N LEU A 34 -15.57 -11.61 43.49
CA LEU A 34 -16.43 -11.16 44.58
C LEU A 34 -17.78 -10.63 44.09
N GLU A 35 -17.76 -9.75 43.09
CA GLU A 35 -18.97 -9.03 42.64
C GLU A 35 -19.75 -9.80 41.55
N LEU A 36 -19.07 -10.61 40.72
CA LEU A 36 -19.66 -11.33 39.58
C LEU A 36 -19.17 -12.79 39.51
N PRO A 37 -19.46 -13.63 40.54
CA PRO A 37 -18.88 -14.97 40.67
C PRO A 37 -19.22 -15.90 39.50
N THR A 38 -20.42 -15.81 38.94
CA THR A 38 -20.84 -16.61 37.78
C THR A 38 -20.00 -16.32 36.53
N LEU A 39 -19.60 -15.05 36.35
CA LEU A 39 -18.77 -14.65 35.21
C LEU A 39 -17.30 -15.03 35.43
N ALA A 40 -16.79 -14.86 36.66
CA ALA A 40 -15.46 -15.33 37.03
C ALA A 40 -15.32 -16.84 36.80
N ARG A 41 -16.32 -17.64 37.19
CA ARG A 41 -16.34 -19.08 36.95
C ARG A 41 -16.30 -19.43 35.46
N LYS A 42 -17.05 -18.73 34.61
CA LYS A 42 -16.99 -18.92 33.15
C LYS A 42 -15.61 -18.62 32.57
N VAL A 43 -14.89 -17.65 33.13
CA VAL A 43 -13.52 -17.32 32.73
C VAL A 43 -12.54 -18.41 33.16
N GLU A 44 -12.70 -18.96 34.37
CA GLU A 44 -11.88 -20.06 34.91
C GLU A 44 -12.13 -21.38 34.16
N GLU A 45 -13.37 -21.66 33.81
CA GLU A 45 -13.79 -22.88 33.08
C GLU A 45 -13.55 -22.78 31.57
N TYR A 46 -13.06 -21.63 31.07
CA TYR A 46 -12.81 -21.45 29.64
C TYR A 46 -11.68 -22.37 29.16
N GLN A 47 -12.04 -23.37 28.35
CA GLN A 47 -11.07 -24.32 27.81
C GLN A 47 -10.32 -23.70 26.63
N LEU A 48 -9.01 -23.52 26.80
CA LEU A 48 -8.11 -23.13 25.72
C LEU A 48 -7.69 -24.38 24.95
N THR A 49 -7.95 -24.39 23.65
CA THR A 49 -7.42 -25.41 22.74
C THR A 49 -6.08 -24.94 22.22
N PHE A 50 -5.03 -25.71 22.50
CA PHE A 50 -3.69 -25.46 21.96
C PHE A 50 -3.38 -26.52 20.91
N VAL A 51 -2.92 -26.08 19.74
CA VAL A 51 -2.32 -26.97 18.75
C VAL A 51 -0.83 -26.68 18.75
N ILE A 52 -0.04 -27.65 19.22
CA ILE A 52 1.42 -27.54 19.32
C ILE A 52 2.01 -28.31 18.14
N TYR A 53 2.80 -27.61 17.32
CA TYR A 53 3.56 -28.23 16.25
C TYR A 53 5.02 -28.40 16.73
N PRO A 54 5.48 -29.61 17.05
CA PRO A 54 6.74 -29.83 17.76
C PRO A 54 7.99 -29.53 16.92
N GLN A 55 7.90 -29.73 15.61
CA GLN A 55 8.90 -29.31 14.64
C GLN A 55 8.20 -29.23 13.29
N VAL A 56 8.37 -28.13 12.57
CA VAL A 56 7.85 -28.01 11.21
C VAL A 56 8.99 -27.55 10.33
N ASP A 57 9.60 -28.51 9.64
CA ASP A 57 10.66 -28.24 8.66
C ASP A 57 10.06 -27.79 7.32
N ASP A 58 8.76 -28.01 7.14
CA ASP A 58 7.97 -27.56 5.99
C ASP A 58 7.47 -26.11 6.19
N GLU A 59 8.22 -25.16 5.63
CA GLU A 59 7.84 -23.74 5.66
C GLU A 59 6.51 -23.45 4.97
N GLU A 60 6.07 -24.28 4.01
CA GLU A 60 4.80 -24.10 3.30
C GLU A 60 3.62 -24.45 4.21
N PHE A 61 3.72 -25.57 4.94
CA PHE A 61 2.73 -25.96 5.94
C PHE A 61 2.59 -24.93 7.07
N LEU A 62 3.71 -24.38 7.58
CA LEU A 62 3.69 -23.29 8.57
C LEU A 62 2.94 -22.06 8.07
N ARG A 63 3.13 -21.70 6.80
CA ARG A 63 2.46 -20.54 6.18
C ARG A 63 0.98 -20.79 5.99
N GLU A 64 0.60 -22.01 5.63
CA GLU A 64 -0.81 -22.38 5.52
C GLU A 64 -1.51 -22.32 6.88
N ILE A 65 -0.85 -22.84 7.93
CA ILE A 65 -1.32 -22.70 9.31
C ILE A 65 -1.45 -21.22 9.71
N PHE A 66 -0.46 -20.38 9.39
CA PHE A 66 -0.53 -18.93 9.67
C PHE A 66 -1.70 -18.26 8.94
N ARG A 67 -1.94 -18.61 7.67
CA ARG A 67 -3.10 -18.12 6.89
C ARG A 67 -4.42 -18.58 7.51
N ARG A 68 -4.50 -19.82 8.01
CA ARG A 68 -5.69 -20.43 8.63
C ARG A 68 -5.95 -19.95 10.07
N LEU A 69 -4.93 -19.67 10.87
CA LEU A 69 -5.09 -19.20 12.27
C LEU A 69 -5.68 -17.79 12.37
N GLN A 70 -5.59 -16.99 11.31
CA GLN A 70 -6.12 -15.62 11.27
C GLN A 70 -7.63 -15.57 10.92
N LEU A 71 -8.39 -16.66 11.07
CA LEU A 71 -9.83 -16.68 10.79
C LEU A 71 -10.67 -15.68 11.63
N GLY A 72 -10.10 -15.08 12.68
CA GLY A 72 -10.71 -13.94 13.40
C GLY A 72 -10.51 -12.56 12.74
N VAL A 73 -9.43 -12.35 11.98
CA VAL A 73 -9.14 -11.12 11.22
C VAL A 73 -8.49 -11.49 9.89
N ARG A 74 -9.27 -11.45 8.80
CA ARG A 74 -8.77 -11.82 7.47
C ARG A 74 -7.51 -11.03 7.11
N LEU A 75 -6.48 -11.76 6.68
CA LEU A 75 -5.27 -11.18 6.09
C LEU A 75 -5.66 -10.30 4.89
N ASN A 76 -5.04 -9.13 4.78
CA ASN A 76 -5.21 -8.31 3.59
C ASN A 76 -4.27 -8.79 2.47
N SER A 77 -4.47 -8.28 1.26
CA SER A 77 -3.67 -8.65 0.10
C SER A 77 -2.16 -8.42 0.29
N GLY A 78 -1.75 -7.40 1.06
CA GLY A 78 -0.34 -7.13 1.35
C GLY A 78 0.28 -8.16 2.30
N GLU A 79 -0.47 -8.64 3.28
CA GLU A 79 -0.04 -9.70 4.20
C GLU A 79 -0.03 -11.06 3.51
N LEU A 80 -1.03 -11.33 2.66
CA LEU A 80 -1.06 -12.53 1.83
C LEU A 80 0.17 -12.58 0.92
N LEU A 81 0.47 -11.52 0.17
CA LEU A 81 1.67 -11.46 -0.67
C LEU A 81 2.98 -11.64 0.12
N LYS A 82 3.08 -11.09 1.33
CA LYS A 82 4.26 -11.30 2.20
C LYS A 82 4.50 -12.77 2.52
N SER A 83 3.43 -13.56 2.62
CA SER A 83 3.50 -15.00 2.91
C SER A 83 3.92 -15.85 1.71
N HIS A 84 4.24 -15.27 0.55
CA HIS A 84 4.89 -15.98 -0.55
C HIS A 84 6.41 -16.08 -0.36
N MET A 85 7.06 -16.80 -1.27
CA MET A 85 8.51 -16.94 -1.40
C MET A 85 8.96 -16.50 -2.80
N GLY A 86 10.26 -16.47 -3.01
CA GLY A 86 10.87 -16.15 -4.29
C GLY A 86 11.37 -14.71 -4.39
N THR A 87 12.06 -14.44 -5.49
CA THR A 87 12.85 -13.22 -5.72
C THR A 87 12.00 -11.96 -5.67
N ILE A 88 10.82 -11.95 -6.31
CA ILE A 88 9.93 -10.77 -6.28
C ILE A 88 9.49 -10.44 -4.85
N ARG A 89 9.19 -11.47 -4.05
CA ARG A 89 8.81 -11.24 -2.65
C ARG A 89 9.97 -10.63 -1.88
N ASP A 90 11.18 -11.14 -2.06
CA ASP A 90 12.35 -10.63 -1.35
C ASP A 90 12.73 -9.22 -1.81
N PHE A 91 12.64 -8.93 -3.10
CA PHE A 91 12.76 -7.58 -3.65
C PHE A 91 11.77 -6.61 -2.98
N VAL A 92 10.47 -6.96 -2.96
CA VAL A 92 9.41 -6.07 -2.45
C VAL A 92 9.47 -5.91 -0.93
N TYR A 93 9.70 -6.99 -0.18
CA TYR A 93 9.51 -7.01 1.28
C TYR A 93 10.81 -6.97 2.09
N LYS A 94 11.92 -7.46 1.56
CA LYS A 94 13.23 -7.45 2.25
C LYS A 94 14.12 -6.32 1.74
N GLU A 95 14.39 -6.28 0.43
CA GLU A 95 15.31 -5.30 -0.16
C GLU A 95 14.73 -3.88 -0.10
N MET A 96 13.52 -3.70 -0.65
CA MET A 96 12.85 -2.40 -0.66
C MET A 96 12.14 -2.12 0.66
N GLY A 97 11.31 -3.08 1.09
CA GLY A 97 10.58 -2.99 2.34
C GLY A 97 9.76 -1.70 2.46
N LYS A 98 9.74 -1.11 3.67
CA LYS A 98 9.04 0.16 3.93
C LYS A 98 9.85 1.40 3.49
N GLU A 99 11.15 1.23 3.27
CA GLU A 99 12.13 2.28 2.96
C GLU A 99 12.40 2.42 1.46
N ALA A 100 11.59 1.75 0.63
CA ALA A 100 11.68 1.81 -0.83
C ALA A 100 11.81 3.28 -1.29
N PRO A 101 12.81 3.62 -2.13
CA PRO A 101 13.03 4.99 -2.58
C PRO A 101 11.75 5.56 -3.21
N PHE A 102 11.55 6.87 -3.08
CA PHE A 102 10.33 7.59 -3.42
C PHE A 102 9.10 7.23 -2.55
N LEU A 103 8.76 5.94 -2.41
CA LEU A 103 7.57 5.50 -1.66
C LEU A 103 7.63 5.88 -0.17
N ARG A 104 8.81 5.87 0.45
CA ARG A 104 8.99 6.29 1.85
C ARG A 104 8.61 7.75 2.13
N HIS A 105 8.71 8.61 1.11
CA HIS A 105 8.35 10.04 1.19
C HIS A 105 6.87 10.30 0.87
N THR A 106 6.11 9.26 0.50
CA THR A 106 4.67 9.39 0.24
C THR A 106 3.84 9.26 1.52
N ARG A 107 2.62 9.78 1.49
CA ARG A 107 1.63 9.61 2.57
C ARG A 107 0.86 8.29 2.48
N LEU A 108 1.38 7.31 1.75
CA LEU A 108 0.83 5.95 1.76
C LEU A 108 0.97 5.36 3.16
N SER A 109 -0.10 4.69 3.61
CA SER A 109 -0.09 3.97 4.87
C SER A 109 1.05 2.94 4.93
N GLU A 110 1.78 2.93 6.04
CA GLU A 110 2.75 1.87 6.36
C GLU A 110 2.08 0.65 6.98
N LYS A 111 0.83 0.78 7.44
CA LYS A 111 0.10 -0.30 8.10
C LYS A 111 -0.20 -1.41 7.11
N ARG A 112 -0.07 -2.65 7.59
CA ARG A 112 -0.45 -3.89 6.89
C ARG A 112 0.08 -3.94 5.45
N PHE A 113 1.36 -3.59 5.27
CA PHE A 113 2.12 -3.70 4.02
C PHE A 113 1.56 -2.93 2.81
N SER A 114 0.88 -1.80 3.03
CA SER A 114 0.28 -1.03 1.93
C SER A 114 1.32 -0.46 0.93
N ARG A 115 2.49 0.01 1.40
CA ARG A 115 3.58 0.46 0.50
C ARG A 115 4.16 -0.69 -0.32
N GLN A 116 4.42 -1.83 0.31
CA GLN A 116 4.93 -3.04 -0.35
C GLN A 116 3.92 -3.58 -1.37
N PHE A 117 2.63 -3.57 -1.04
CA PHE A 117 1.59 -3.94 -1.99
C PHE A 117 1.56 -2.99 -3.20
N THR A 118 1.74 -1.69 -2.97
CA THR A 118 1.86 -0.69 -4.06
C THR A 118 3.08 -0.95 -4.93
N LEU A 119 4.21 -1.31 -4.32
CA LEU A 119 5.42 -1.70 -5.03
C LEU A 119 5.21 -2.98 -5.85
N ALA A 120 4.47 -3.96 -5.34
CA ALA A 120 4.10 -5.15 -6.11
C ALA A 120 3.25 -4.79 -7.35
N GLN A 121 2.30 -3.86 -7.21
CA GLN A 121 1.50 -3.34 -8.34
C GLN A 121 2.34 -2.59 -9.39
N ILE A 122 3.38 -1.89 -8.93
CA ILE A 122 4.40 -1.29 -9.79
C ILE A 122 5.16 -2.39 -10.54
N CYS A 123 5.65 -3.42 -9.83
CA CYS A 123 6.43 -4.49 -10.43
C CYS A 123 5.67 -5.19 -11.56
N ILE A 124 4.45 -5.69 -11.29
CA ILE A 124 3.68 -6.42 -12.32
C ILE A 124 3.42 -5.58 -13.58
N ASN A 125 3.15 -4.27 -13.43
CA ASN A 125 2.93 -3.39 -14.57
C ASN A 125 4.23 -3.00 -15.29
N SER A 126 5.32 -2.77 -14.55
CA SER A 126 6.65 -2.50 -15.13
C SER A 126 7.15 -3.68 -15.96
N PHE A 127 7.02 -4.90 -15.43
CA PHE A 127 7.37 -6.14 -16.13
C PHE A 127 6.53 -6.29 -17.40
N SER A 128 5.20 -6.25 -17.28
CA SER A 128 4.32 -6.42 -18.45
C SER A 128 4.58 -5.36 -19.52
N ARG A 129 4.72 -4.09 -19.15
CA ARG A 129 5.00 -3.03 -20.13
C ARG A 129 6.32 -3.22 -20.85
N HIS A 130 7.34 -3.72 -20.16
CA HIS A 130 8.62 -3.99 -20.77
C HIS A 130 8.56 -5.19 -21.73
N GLU A 131 7.85 -6.24 -21.34
CA GLU A 131 7.71 -7.46 -22.15
C GLU A 131 6.83 -7.26 -23.40
N ASN A 132 5.70 -6.56 -23.27
CA ASN A 132 4.67 -6.52 -24.31
C ASN A 132 4.01 -5.14 -24.53
N GLY A 133 4.45 -4.10 -23.83
CA GLY A 133 3.90 -2.75 -23.97
C GLY A 133 2.50 -2.53 -23.38
N HIS A 134 1.92 -3.53 -22.73
CA HIS A 134 0.57 -3.45 -22.16
C HIS A 134 0.57 -3.37 -20.63
N PHE A 135 -0.42 -2.67 -20.10
CA PHE A 135 -0.75 -2.68 -18.68
C PHE A 135 -1.55 -3.93 -18.35
N VAL A 136 -1.40 -4.43 -17.13
CA VAL A 136 -2.11 -5.62 -16.64
C VAL A 136 -2.88 -5.30 -15.38
N ARG A 137 -3.85 -6.16 -15.09
CA ARG A 137 -4.64 -6.06 -13.88
C ARG A 137 -3.73 -6.36 -12.69
N ALA A 138 -3.82 -5.55 -11.64
CA ALA A 138 -2.96 -5.66 -10.46
C ALA A 138 -3.77 -5.88 -9.19
N ARG A 139 -4.72 -6.83 -9.23
CA ARG A 139 -5.41 -7.33 -8.04
C ARG A 139 -4.56 -8.39 -7.35
N TYR A 140 -5.01 -8.85 -6.18
CA TYR A 140 -4.29 -9.87 -5.43
C TYR A 140 -4.04 -11.14 -6.26
N ASP A 141 -5.07 -11.69 -6.92
CA ASP A 141 -4.93 -12.94 -7.69
C ASP A 141 -3.89 -12.81 -8.81
N ASP A 142 -3.87 -11.67 -9.51
CA ASP A 142 -2.90 -11.40 -10.57
C ASP A 142 -1.48 -11.24 -10.01
N LEU A 143 -1.35 -10.60 -8.84
CA LEU A 143 -0.07 -10.44 -8.16
C LEU A 143 0.44 -11.78 -7.61
N GLU A 144 -0.44 -12.63 -7.10
CA GLU A 144 -0.09 -13.98 -6.67
C GLU A 144 0.44 -14.81 -7.84
N GLU A 145 -0.24 -14.78 -8.99
CA GLU A 145 0.23 -15.44 -10.21
C GLU A 145 1.58 -14.86 -10.67
N PHE A 146 1.74 -13.54 -10.65
CA PHE A 146 2.99 -12.86 -10.99
C PHE A 146 4.15 -13.30 -10.08
N PHE A 147 3.93 -13.42 -8.77
CA PHE A 147 4.93 -13.89 -7.81
C PHE A 147 5.30 -15.36 -8.08
N LYS A 148 4.31 -16.21 -8.39
CA LYS A 148 4.55 -17.63 -8.72
C LYS A 148 5.33 -17.79 -10.03
N LYS A 149 4.94 -17.05 -11.08
CA LYS A 149 5.61 -17.08 -12.39
C LYS A 149 7.07 -16.65 -12.29
N ASN A 150 7.39 -15.68 -11.44
CA ASN A 150 8.72 -15.10 -11.29
C ASN A 150 9.41 -15.53 -9.98
N TYR A 151 9.14 -16.75 -9.51
CA TYR A 151 9.62 -17.24 -8.23
C TYR A 151 11.16 -17.30 -8.15
N ASN A 152 11.82 -17.86 -9.16
CA ASN A 152 13.28 -18.02 -9.25
C ASN A 152 13.91 -16.98 -10.20
N LEU A 153 13.34 -15.78 -10.27
CA LEU A 153 13.92 -14.70 -11.08
C LEU A 153 15.34 -14.37 -10.58
N ASN A 154 16.26 -14.01 -11.48
CA ASN A 154 17.58 -13.53 -11.06
C ASN A 154 17.44 -12.22 -10.27
N GLU A 155 18.19 -12.05 -9.18
CA GLU A 155 18.19 -10.81 -8.39
C GLU A 155 18.68 -9.59 -9.20
N ASP A 156 19.53 -9.84 -10.20
CA ASP A 156 20.04 -8.86 -11.16
C ASP A 156 19.19 -8.77 -12.44
N ASP A 157 17.94 -9.24 -12.40
CA ASP A 157 17.02 -9.10 -13.53
C ASP A 157 16.88 -7.64 -13.99
N GLU A 158 16.83 -7.45 -15.31
CA GLU A 158 16.79 -6.13 -15.94
C GLU A 158 15.59 -5.31 -15.45
N ASN A 159 14.43 -5.94 -15.25
CA ASN A 159 13.24 -5.25 -14.76
C ASN A 159 13.43 -4.79 -13.31
N LEU A 160 14.00 -5.63 -12.43
CA LEU A 160 14.28 -5.25 -11.05
C LEU A 160 15.29 -4.10 -10.99
N ASN A 161 16.35 -4.17 -11.79
CA ASN A 161 17.36 -3.12 -11.91
C ASN A 161 16.79 -1.81 -12.44
N ARG A 162 15.92 -1.86 -13.46
CA ARG A 162 15.18 -0.70 -13.95
C ARG A 162 14.30 -0.11 -12.84
N ILE A 163 13.54 -0.95 -12.12
CA ILE A 163 12.68 -0.48 -11.02
C ILE A 163 13.50 0.23 -9.94
N ARG A 164 14.64 -0.35 -9.52
CA ARG A 164 15.59 0.28 -8.58
C ARG A 164 16.03 1.66 -9.06
N ALA A 165 16.44 1.76 -10.33
CA ALA A 165 16.94 3.00 -10.91
C ALA A 165 15.84 4.08 -10.99
N VAL A 166 14.63 3.71 -11.44
CA VAL A 166 13.49 4.64 -11.52
C VAL A 166 13.10 5.13 -10.13
N LEU A 167 12.96 4.26 -9.13
CA LEU A 167 12.61 4.66 -7.77
C LEU A 167 13.65 5.63 -7.17
N LYS A 168 14.95 5.36 -7.36
CA LYS A 168 16.03 6.26 -6.93
C LYS A 168 15.99 7.62 -7.65
N THR A 169 15.63 7.62 -8.92
CA THR A 169 15.53 8.86 -9.72
C THR A 169 14.32 9.67 -9.29
N MET A 170 13.19 9.01 -9.05
CA MET A 170 11.98 9.64 -8.49
C MET A 170 12.23 10.22 -7.11
N GLU A 171 13.00 9.55 -6.25
CA GLU A 171 13.35 10.11 -4.94
C GLU A 171 14.04 11.46 -5.06
N LYS A 172 15.02 11.57 -5.97
CA LYS A 172 15.74 12.83 -6.23
C LYS A 172 14.82 13.90 -6.83
N GLY A 173 13.95 13.54 -7.79
CA GLY A 173 13.10 14.49 -8.49
C GLY A 173 11.88 14.96 -7.68
N PHE A 174 11.24 14.05 -6.94
CA PHE A 174 10.08 14.40 -6.11
C PHE A 174 10.49 15.04 -4.79
N GLY A 175 11.46 14.47 -4.07
CA GLY A 175 11.78 14.88 -2.70
C GLY A 175 10.52 15.00 -1.84
N GLN A 176 10.35 16.14 -1.16
CA GLN A 176 9.17 16.42 -0.31
C GLN A 176 7.84 16.47 -1.08
N LYS A 177 7.83 16.72 -2.40
CA LYS A 177 6.60 16.77 -3.20
C LYS A 177 5.87 15.42 -3.23
N ALA A 178 6.61 14.33 -2.98
CA ALA A 178 6.04 13.00 -2.84
C ALA A 178 4.97 12.93 -1.73
N GLU A 179 4.99 13.82 -0.73
CA GLU A 179 3.98 13.86 0.33
C GLU A 179 2.56 14.14 -0.20
N SER A 180 2.42 14.77 -1.37
CA SER A 180 1.12 14.97 -2.00
C SER A 180 0.44 13.65 -2.43
N ILE A 181 1.21 12.56 -2.53
CA ILE A 181 0.75 11.24 -2.95
C ILE A 181 0.23 10.46 -1.73
N SER A 182 -1.10 10.30 -1.67
CA SER A 182 -1.80 9.68 -0.54
C SER A 182 -2.53 8.38 -0.87
N SER A 183 -2.59 7.98 -2.15
CA SER A 183 -3.27 6.75 -2.57
C SER A 183 -2.40 5.88 -3.47
N ARG A 184 -2.61 4.56 -3.39
CA ARG A 184 -1.83 3.56 -4.14
C ARG A 184 -1.93 3.79 -5.65
N ALA A 185 -3.14 4.09 -6.13
CA ALA A 185 -3.38 4.38 -7.54
C ALA A 185 -2.55 5.58 -8.03
N VAL A 186 -2.52 6.68 -7.26
CA VAL A 186 -1.71 7.86 -7.56
C VAL A 186 -0.22 7.50 -7.58
N ALA A 187 0.28 6.77 -6.58
CA ALA A 187 1.68 6.34 -6.54
C ALA A 187 2.07 5.47 -7.75
N VAL A 188 1.24 4.50 -8.12
CA VAL A 188 1.44 3.64 -9.31
C VAL A 188 1.46 4.48 -10.58
N SER A 189 0.53 5.44 -10.74
CA SER A 189 0.51 6.35 -11.89
C SER A 189 1.77 7.20 -12.01
N ALA A 190 2.21 7.78 -10.89
CA ALA A 190 3.44 8.57 -10.86
C ALA A 190 4.65 7.74 -11.29
N TYR A 191 4.77 6.53 -10.73
CA TYR A 191 5.85 5.61 -11.08
C TYR A 191 5.86 5.25 -12.57
N LEU A 192 4.73 4.79 -13.11
CA LEU A 192 4.66 4.31 -14.49
C LEU A 192 4.97 5.40 -15.52
N PHE A 193 4.59 6.65 -15.22
CA PHE A 193 4.95 7.78 -16.05
C PHE A 193 6.44 8.15 -15.93
N CYS A 194 7.01 8.13 -14.71
CA CYS A 194 8.46 8.32 -14.53
C CYS A 194 9.29 7.22 -15.20
N GLU A 195 8.82 5.97 -15.16
CA GLU A 195 9.44 4.87 -15.91
C GLU A 195 9.40 5.13 -17.42
N GLN A 196 8.29 5.65 -17.96
CA GLN A 196 8.21 6.03 -19.37
C GLN A 196 9.23 7.11 -19.72
N LEU A 197 9.34 8.16 -18.90
CA LEU A 197 10.39 9.19 -19.07
C LEU A 197 11.79 8.57 -18.97
N TYR A 198 11.99 7.61 -18.07
CA TYR A 198 13.27 6.91 -17.91
C TYR A 198 13.67 6.14 -19.16
N VAL A 199 12.76 5.33 -19.70
CA VAL A 199 12.97 4.54 -20.93
C VAL A 199 13.17 5.43 -22.15
N GLN A 200 12.45 6.56 -22.23
CA GLN A 200 12.61 7.56 -23.29
C GLN A 200 13.86 8.44 -23.11
N LYS A 201 14.72 8.18 -22.11
CA LYS A 201 15.91 8.98 -21.78
C LYS A 201 15.59 10.45 -21.47
N ARG A 202 14.39 10.74 -20.99
CA ARG A 202 13.89 12.06 -20.55
C ARG A 202 13.92 12.22 -19.03
N GLN A 203 14.91 11.61 -18.37
CA GLN A 203 15.00 11.54 -16.91
C GLN A 203 15.16 12.92 -16.25
N SER A 204 15.77 13.87 -16.97
CA SER A 204 15.89 15.27 -16.56
C SER A 204 14.54 15.95 -16.33
N GLN A 205 13.47 15.46 -16.94
CA GLN A 205 12.13 16.00 -16.78
C GLN A 205 11.39 15.46 -15.56
N ILE A 206 11.96 14.50 -14.81
CA ILE A 206 11.29 13.93 -13.62
C ILE A 206 11.06 14.98 -12.54
N GLU A 207 11.98 15.94 -12.36
CA GLU A 207 11.78 17.04 -11.40
C GLU A 207 10.64 17.99 -11.83
N GLU A 208 10.55 18.28 -13.13
CA GLU A 208 9.48 19.09 -13.69
C GLU A 208 8.13 18.36 -13.62
N PHE A 209 8.14 17.05 -13.91
CA PHE A 209 6.98 16.19 -13.71
C PHE A 209 6.53 16.17 -12.25
N ALA A 210 7.45 16.13 -11.27
CA ALA A 210 7.09 16.18 -9.87
C ALA A 210 6.37 17.50 -9.50
N LYS A 211 6.82 18.64 -10.04
CA LYS A 211 6.15 19.95 -9.87
C LYS A 211 4.75 19.94 -10.50
N PHE A 212 4.63 19.43 -11.72
CA PHE A 212 3.35 19.25 -12.40
C PHE A 212 2.40 18.35 -11.59
N TYR A 213 2.89 17.20 -11.13
CA TYR A 213 2.08 16.17 -10.50
C TYR A 213 1.55 16.64 -9.14
N GLU A 214 2.37 17.32 -8.34
CA GLU A 214 1.94 17.97 -7.10
C GLU A 214 0.83 19.00 -7.37
N LYS A 215 1.01 19.86 -8.39
CA LYS A 215 0.00 20.85 -8.79
C LYS A 215 -1.30 20.20 -9.25
N LEU A 216 -1.22 19.13 -10.05
CA LEU A 216 -2.38 18.35 -10.48
C LEU A 216 -3.14 17.78 -9.29
N LEU A 217 -2.46 17.13 -8.35
CA LEU A 217 -3.10 16.53 -7.16
C LEU A 217 -3.71 17.60 -6.25
N HIS A 218 -3.04 18.74 -6.09
CA HIS A 218 -3.60 19.89 -5.38
C HIS A 218 -4.89 20.39 -6.04
N GLN A 219 -4.89 20.56 -7.36
CA GLN A 219 -6.07 21.02 -8.09
C GLN A 219 -7.23 20.02 -8.01
N ILE A 220 -6.95 18.71 -8.08
CA ILE A 220 -7.97 17.67 -7.84
C ILE A 220 -8.57 17.82 -6.44
N LYS A 221 -7.72 17.99 -5.41
CA LYS A 221 -8.18 18.16 -4.02
C LYS A 221 -9.09 19.37 -3.87
N GLU A 222 -8.73 20.51 -4.45
CA GLU A 222 -9.59 21.71 -4.41
C GLU A 222 -10.90 21.50 -5.17
N ASN A 223 -10.87 20.86 -6.35
CA ASN A 223 -12.09 20.55 -7.11
C ASN A 223 -13.03 19.59 -6.37
N LEU A 224 -12.48 18.59 -5.67
CA LEU A 224 -13.28 17.70 -4.81
C LEU A 224 -13.90 18.44 -3.62
N LYS A 225 -13.20 19.43 -3.03
CA LYS A 225 -13.79 20.28 -1.97
C LYS A 225 -14.97 21.10 -2.49
N LEU A 226 -14.89 21.66 -3.70
CA LEU A 226 -16.02 22.37 -4.32
C LEU A 226 -17.24 21.46 -4.44
N LEU A 227 -17.04 20.22 -4.91
CA LEU A 227 -18.13 19.24 -4.98
C LEU A 227 -18.75 18.93 -3.61
N THR A 228 -17.94 18.81 -2.54
CA THR A 228 -18.48 18.61 -1.18
C THR A 228 -19.31 19.79 -0.67
N LYS A 229 -19.11 20.98 -1.23
CA LYS A 229 -19.90 22.18 -0.96
C LYS A 229 -21.04 22.39 -1.96
N PHE A 230 -21.31 21.42 -2.84
CA PHE A 230 -22.28 21.52 -3.93
C PHE A 230 -21.98 22.64 -4.94
N GLU A 231 -20.71 23.04 -5.06
CA GLU A 231 -20.23 24.03 -6.02
C GLU A 231 -19.66 23.36 -7.29
N LYS A 232 -19.69 24.09 -8.42
CA LYS A 232 -19.16 23.57 -9.69
C LYS A 232 -17.62 23.50 -9.64
N PRO A 233 -17.00 22.38 -10.05
CA PRO A 233 -15.55 22.28 -10.20
C PRO A 233 -15.01 23.34 -11.15
N THR A 234 -13.86 23.92 -10.81
CA THR A 234 -13.11 24.84 -11.68
C THR A 234 -12.47 24.14 -12.87
N ASN A 235 -12.18 22.84 -12.74
CA ASN A 235 -11.61 22.01 -13.80
C ASN A 235 -12.27 20.64 -13.77
N THR A 236 -13.28 20.44 -14.62
CA THR A 236 -13.99 19.16 -14.75
C THR A 236 -13.17 18.13 -15.51
N THR A 237 -12.30 18.56 -16.44
CA THR A 237 -11.46 17.67 -17.27
C THR A 237 -10.58 16.78 -16.41
N ILE A 238 -9.88 17.32 -15.40
CA ILE A 238 -9.03 16.51 -14.51
C ILE A 238 -9.87 15.50 -13.71
N LEU A 239 -11.13 15.82 -13.41
CA LEU A 239 -12.00 14.94 -12.64
C LEU A 239 -12.48 13.77 -13.50
N GLU A 240 -12.90 14.05 -14.73
CA GLU A 240 -13.47 13.07 -15.66
C GLU A 240 -12.41 12.17 -16.30
N GLU A 241 -11.26 12.74 -16.67
CA GLU A 241 -10.23 12.03 -17.44
C GLU A 241 -9.14 11.40 -16.57
N PHE A 242 -8.96 11.85 -15.33
CA PHE A 242 -7.96 11.30 -14.41
C PHE A 242 -8.55 10.80 -13.10
N GLN A 243 -9.21 11.67 -12.31
CA GLN A 243 -9.68 11.30 -10.97
C GLN A 243 -10.71 10.18 -11.01
N LYS A 244 -11.58 10.13 -12.02
CA LYS A 244 -12.53 9.04 -12.25
C LYS A 244 -11.83 7.67 -12.26
N TYR A 245 -10.71 7.55 -12.97
CA TYR A 245 -9.94 6.30 -13.10
C TYR A 245 -9.02 6.03 -11.89
N ILE A 246 -8.79 7.02 -11.02
CA ILE A 246 -8.19 6.81 -9.70
C ILE A 246 -9.22 6.19 -8.74
N SER A 247 -10.48 6.61 -8.83
CA SER A 247 -11.55 6.14 -7.94
C SER A 247 -12.18 4.83 -8.39
N GLN A 248 -12.37 4.65 -9.69
CA GLN A 248 -13.10 3.51 -10.26
C GLN A 248 -12.13 2.53 -10.90
N ALA A 249 -12.17 1.27 -10.44
CA ALA A 249 -11.45 0.16 -11.06
C ALA A 249 -9.95 0.47 -11.26
N SER A 250 -9.33 1.10 -10.25
CA SER A 250 -8.04 1.79 -10.39
C SER A 250 -6.86 0.87 -10.71
N VAL A 251 -7.02 -0.43 -10.53
CA VAL A 251 -6.01 -1.46 -10.80
C VAL A 251 -6.27 -2.20 -12.12
N GLU A 252 -7.32 -1.84 -12.86
CA GLU A 252 -7.64 -2.45 -14.15
C GLU A 252 -6.79 -1.87 -15.29
N PRO A 253 -6.41 -2.70 -16.30
CA PRO A 253 -5.56 -2.28 -17.41
C PRO A 253 -6.02 -0.98 -18.08
N TYR A 254 -7.33 -0.87 -18.36
CA TYR A 254 -7.88 0.29 -19.05
C TYR A 254 -7.78 1.57 -18.20
N ALA A 255 -7.97 1.47 -16.88
CA ALA A 255 -7.89 2.60 -15.97
C ALA A 255 -6.43 3.06 -15.80
N VAL A 256 -5.47 2.14 -15.74
CA VAL A 256 -4.04 2.48 -15.76
C VAL A 256 -3.67 3.15 -17.07
N LYS A 257 -4.08 2.59 -18.21
CA LYS A 257 -3.82 3.14 -19.55
C LYS A 257 -4.38 4.55 -19.72
N ARG A 258 -5.63 4.79 -19.32
CA ARG A 258 -6.28 6.11 -19.40
C ARG A 258 -5.55 7.15 -18.55
N ARG A 259 -5.15 6.80 -17.32
CA ARG A 259 -4.36 7.69 -16.45
C ARG A 259 -2.99 8.00 -17.06
N ASN A 260 -2.31 7.01 -17.62
CA ASN A 260 -1.00 7.22 -18.24
C ASN A 260 -1.09 8.16 -19.46
N LEU A 261 -2.07 7.93 -20.34
CA LEU A 261 -2.31 8.80 -21.50
C LEU A 261 -2.70 10.22 -21.08
N PHE A 262 -3.52 10.36 -20.05
CA PHE A 262 -3.86 11.67 -19.51
C PHE A 262 -2.60 12.39 -19.00
N LEU A 263 -1.74 11.71 -18.25
CA LEU A 263 -0.51 12.31 -17.73
C LEU A 263 0.45 12.74 -18.83
N GLU A 264 0.56 11.97 -19.91
CA GLU A 264 1.34 12.33 -21.10
C GLU A 264 0.85 13.64 -21.69
N ASN A 265 -0.44 13.71 -22.07
CA ASN A 265 -1.02 14.91 -22.68
C ASN A 265 -0.98 16.12 -21.73
N ALA A 266 -1.31 15.91 -20.46
CA ALA A 266 -1.36 16.98 -19.46
C ALA A 266 0.03 17.50 -19.09
N PHE A 267 1.05 16.64 -19.06
CA PHE A 267 2.42 17.04 -18.82
C PHE A 267 3.00 17.80 -20.01
N GLU A 268 2.77 17.33 -21.24
CA GLU A 268 3.15 18.07 -22.44
C GLU A 268 2.49 19.44 -22.51
N TYR A 269 1.20 19.52 -22.16
CA TYR A 269 0.50 20.80 -22.04
C TYR A 269 1.15 21.69 -20.99
N PHE A 270 1.51 21.15 -19.82
CA PHE A 270 2.12 21.91 -18.72
C PHE A 270 3.50 22.49 -19.08
N VAL A 271 4.36 21.71 -19.75
CA VAL A 271 5.72 22.12 -20.12
C VAL A 271 5.72 23.11 -21.29
N ASN A 272 4.64 23.16 -22.08
CA ASN A 272 4.54 24.08 -23.20
C ASN A 272 4.62 25.55 -22.74
N PRO A 273 5.58 26.37 -23.22
CA PRO A 273 5.73 27.77 -22.79
C PRO A 273 4.46 28.61 -22.97
N LYS A 274 3.61 28.27 -23.95
CA LYS A 274 2.36 28.98 -24.24
C LYS A 274 1.31 28.83 -23.13
N THR A 275 1.36 27.75 -22.36
CA THR A 275 0.37 27.46 -21.31
C THR A 275 0.79 28.02 -19.95
N LYS A 276 2.03 28.49 -19.83
CA LYS A 276 2.60 29.07 -18.60
C LYS A 276 2.45 28.13 -17.38
N GLY A 277 2.61 26.81 -17.59
CA GLY A 277 2.47 25.82 -16.53
C GLY A 277 1.05 25.65 -16.00
N LYS A 278 0.02 25.98 -16.80
CA LYS A 278 -1.37 25.64 -16.46
C LYS A 278 -1.61 24.13 -16.61
N ILE A 279 -2.50 23.59 -15.78
CA ILE A 279 -3.02 22.22 -15.97
C ILE A 279 -4.09 22.28 -17.06
N ILE A 280 -4.14 21.26 -17.92
CA ILE A 280 -5.16 21.15 -18.96
C ILE A 280 -6.58 21.30 -18.37
N GLY A 281 -7.45 22.03 -19.06
CA GLY A 281 -8.82 22.31 -18.61
C GLY A 281 -8.94 23.40 -17.54
N ALA A 282 -7.83 23.97 -17.04
CA ALA A 282 -7.88 25.12 -16.14
C ALA A 282 -8.23 26.38 -16.93
N LYS A 283 -9.37 27.00 -16.60
CA LYS A 283 -9.74 28.35 -17.08
C LYS A 283 -8.80 29.38 -16.44
#